data_AF-A0A4R2ZSP1-F1
#
_entry.id   AF-A0A4R2ZSP1-F1
#
_cell.length_a   1.000
_cell.length_b   1.000
_cell.length_c   1.000
_cell.angle_alpha   90.00
_cell.angle_beta   90.00
_cell.angle_gamma   90.00
#
_symmetry.space_group_name_H-M   'P 1'
#
loop_
_entity.id
_entity.type
_entity.pdbx_description
1 polymer ?
#
loop_
_entity_poly.entity_id
_entity_poly.type
_entity_poly.pdbx_seq_one_letter_code
_entity_poly.pdbx_strand_id
1 'polypeptide(L)' 'MKVIEDWLEDKLAARKMVLGYVEDASEFSMLAGALRAEAQAAGYSPNMLVKACGGDICSYLMQVTQRTDMQIAAE' A
#
# COMPACT_ATOMS: atom_id res chain seq x y z
N MET A 1 13.35 -8.65 13.15
CA MET A 1 13.05 -8.36 11.73
C MET A 1 11.54 -8.35 11.63
N LYS A 2 10.92 -7.20 11.33
CA LYS A 2 9.47 -7.17 11.12
C LYS A 2 9.16 -7.96 9.84
N VAL A 3 8.03 -8.66 9.81
CA VAL A 3 7.55 -9.30 8.57
C VAL A 3 7.17 -8.18 7.60
N ILE A 4 7.30 -8.44 6.30
CA ILE A 4 7.01 -7.43 5.28
C ILE A 4 5.56 -6.95 5.33
N GLU A 5 4.64 -7.80 5.80
CA GLU A 5 3.23 -7.47 6.01
C GLU A 5 3.09 -6.37 7.07
N ASP A 6 3.72 -6.53 8.23
CA ASP A 6 3.73 -5.50 9.30
C ASP A 6 4.36 -4.18 8.83
N TRP A 7 5.44 -4.26 8.04
CA TRP A 7 6.05 -3.09 7.42
C TRP A 7 5.12 -2.41 6.40
N LEU A 8 4.43 -3.20 5.59
CA LEU A 8 3.49 -2.72 4.59
C LEU A 8 2.30 -2.03 5.27
N GLU A 9 1.74 -2.64 6.30
CA GLU A 9 0.64 -2.06 7.09
C GLU A 9 1.05 -0.74 7.75
N ASP A 10 2.26 -0.63 8.32
CA ASP A 10 2.79 0.63 8.88
C ASP A 10 2.89 1.73 7.81
N LYS A 11 3.41 1.39 6.63
CA LYS A 11 3.51 2.32 5.50
C LYS A 11 2.16 2.75 4.97
N LEU A 12 1.21 1.82 4.90
CA LEU A 12 -0.16 2.13 4.51
C LEU A 12 -0.89 2.94 5.57
N ALA A 13 -0.68 2.68 6.86
CA ALA A 13 -1.25 3.45 7.95
C ALA A 13 -0.74 4.90 7.91
N ALA A 14 0.57 5.11 7.72
CA ALA A 14 1.16 6.43 7.55
C ALA A 14 0.62 7.16 6.30
N ARG A 15 0.29 6.40 5.25
CA ARG A 15 -0.27 6.90 4.00
C ARG A 15 -1.79 6.87 3.95
N LYS A 16 -2.47 6.40 4.99
CA LYS A 16 -3.93 6.21 4.98
C LYS A 16 -4.65 7.53 4.75
N MET A 17 -4.10 8.60 5.33
CA MET A 17 -4.54 9.98 5.10
C MET A 17 -4.36 10.44 3.65
N VAL A 18 -3.35 9.95 2.93
CA VAL A 18 -3.08 10.32 1.54
C VAL A 18 -3.88 9.43 0.59
N LEU A 19 -3.84 8.11 0.83
CA LEU A 19 -4.54 7.08 0.05
C LEU A 19 -6.05 7.28 0.03
N GLY A 20 -6.66 7.80 1.11
CA GLY A 20 -8.08 8.10 1.15
C GLY A 20 -8.53 9.19 0.16
N TYR A 21 -7.61 9.99 -0.37
CA TYR A 21 -7.90 11.00 -1.41
C TYR A 21 -7.41 10.58 -2.80
N VAL A 22 -6.78 9.41 -2.93
CA VAL A 22 -6.28 8.93 -4.22
C VAL A 22 -7.42 8.24 -4.95
N GLU A 23 -8.03 8.97 -5.88
CA GLU A 23 -9.10 8.47 -6.76
C GLU A 23 -8.53 7.95 -8.10
N ASP A 24 -7.30 8.35 -8.46
CA ASP A 24 -6.74 8.11 -9.79
C ASP A 24 -5.84 6.87 -9.86
N ALA A 25 -6.08 6.00 -10.84
CA ALA A 25 -5.29 4.80 -11.11
C ALA A 25 -3.80 5.11 -11.35
N SER A 26 -3.51 6.30 -11.90
CA SER A 26 -2.15 6.76 -12.20
C SER A 26 -1.33 6.99 -10.93
N GLU A 27 -1.96 7.52 -9.89
CA GLU A 27 -1.32 7.78 -8.60
C GLU A 27 -0.99 6.48 -7.86
N PHE A 28 -1.86 5.47 -7.96
CA PHE A 28 -1.57 4.14 -7.42
C PHE A 28 -0.32 3.51 -8.03
N SER A 29 -0.09 3.71 -9.34
CA SER A 29 1.12 3.24 -10.02
C SER A 29 2.38 3.92 -9.49
N MET A 30 2.30 5.24 -9.27
CA MET A 30 3.40 6.02 -8.69
C MET A 30 3.70 5.59 -7.25
N LEU A 31 2.64 5.38 -6.45
CA LEU A 31 2.74 4.88 -5.07
C LEU A 31 3.32 3.47 -5.01
N ALA A 32 2.91 2.57 -5.91
CA ALA A 32 3.45 1.22 -6.01
C ALA A 32 4.95 1.24 -6.32
N GLY A 33 5.38 2.12 -7.23
CA GLY A 33 6.80 2.35 -7.51
C GLY A 33 7.57 2.83 -6.28
N ALA A 34 7.03 3.82 -5.55
CA ALA A 34 7.62 4.33 -4.31
C ALA A 34 7.72 3.23 -3.23
N LEU A 35 6.64 2.48 -3.01
CA LEU A 35 6.60 1.37 -2.04
C LEU A 35 7.68 0.33 -2.34
N ARG A 36 7.90 0.03 -3.62
CA ARG A 36 8.90 -0.95 -4.07
C ARG A 36 10.31 -0.48 -3.77
N ALA A 37 10.61 0.79 -4.01
CA ALA A 37 11.89 1.40 -3.68
C ALA A 37 12.13 1.44 -2.16
N GLU A 38 11.10 1.78 -1.37
CA GLU A 38 11.20 1.79 0.09
C GLU A 38 11.37 0.39 0.68
N ALA A 39 10.68 -0.61 0.13
CA ALA A 39 10.84 -1.99 0.54
C ALA A 39 12.29 -2.45 0.32
N GLN A 40 12.87 -2.13 -0.84
CA GLN A 40 14.29 -2.40 -1.12
C GLN A 40 15.22 -1.65 -0.15
N ALA A 41 14.94 -0.38 0.14
CA ALA A 41 15.72 0.41 1.10
C ALA A 41 15.64 -0.14 2.53
N ALA A 42 14.51 -0.74 2.90
CA ALA A 42 14.32 -1.43 4.17
C ALA A 42 14.91 -2.85 4.21
N GLY A 43 15.51 -3.31 3.10
CA GLY A 43 16.14 -4.63 2.99
C GLY A 43 15.21 -5.75 2.54
N TYR A 44 13.99 -5.44 2.12
CA TYR A 44 13.05 -6.43 1.57
C TYR A 44 13.21 -6.57 0.06
N SER A 45 13.08 -7.80 -0.43
CA SER A 45 13.07 -8.06 -1.87
C SER A 45 11.75 -7.58 -2.50
N PRO A 46 11.77 -7.04 -3.72
CA PRO A 46 10.55 -6.64 -4.41
C PRO A 46 9.57 -7.80 -4.59
N ASN A 47 10.07 -9.03 -4.69
CA ASN A 47 9.25 -10.23 -4.80
C ASN A 47 8.50 -10.55 -3.49
N MET A 48 9.07 -10.22 -2.34
CA MET A 48 8.36 -10.34 -1.06
C MET A 48 7.22 -9.33 -0.99
N LEU A 49 7.44 -8.10 -1.46
CA LEU A 49 6.42 -7.06 -1.45
C LEU A 49 5.24 -7.44 -2.34
N VAL A 50 5.54 -7.91 -3.55
CA VAL A 50 4.52 -8.41 -4.49
C VAL A 50 3.72 -9.56 -3.87
N LYS A 51 4.38 -10.51 -3.19
CA LYS A 51 3.70 -11.59 -2.47
C LYS A 51 2.81 -11.08 -1.33
N ALA A 52 3.31 -10.13 -0.53
CA ALA A 52 2.55 -9.53 0.57
C ALA A 52 1.31 -8.79 0.08
N CYS A 53 1.41 -8.13 -1.09
CA CYS A 53 0.29 -7.48 -1.76
C CYS A 53 -0.63 -8.47 -2.52
N GLY A 54 -0.41 -9.79 -2.46
CA GLY A 54 -1.25 -10.77 -3.15
C GLY A 54 -1.02 -10.88 -4.66
N GLY A 55 0.10 -10.37 -5.18
CA GLY A 55 0.52 -10.52 -6.57
C GLY A 55 0.57 -9.21 -7.37
N ASP A 56 -0.23 -8.21 -6.99
CA ASP A 56 -0.22 -6.90 -7.65
C ASP A 56 -0.37 -5.77 -6.63
N ILE A 57 0.63 -4.89 -6.57
CA ILE A 57 0.71 -3.82 -5.56
C ILE A 57 -0.37 -2.77 -5.83
N CYS A 58 -0.61 -2.39 -7.08
CA CYS A 58 -1.63 -1.40 -7.43
C CYS A 58 -3.03 -1.88 -7.04
N SER A 59 -3.37 -3.12 -7.41
CA SER A 59 -4.65 -3.75 -7.09
C SER A 59 -4.87 -3.84 -5.58
N TYR A 60 -3.82 -4.17 -4.83
CA TYR A 60 -3.86 -4.18 -3.37
C TYR A 60 -4.12 -2.79 -2.79
N LEU A 61 -3.39 -1.76 -3.25
CA LEU A 61 -3.59 -0.39 -2.81
C LEU A 61 -5.02 0.09 -3.09
N MET A 62 -5.56 -0.18 -4.29
CA MET A 62 -6.94 0.16 -4.64
C MET A 62 -7.97 -0.53 -3.73
N GLN A 63 -7.74 -1.79 -3.36
CA GLN A 63 -8.62 -2.51 -2.43
C GLN A 63 -8.54 -1.92 -1.01
N VAL A 64 -7.33 -1.57 -0.55
CA VAL A 64 -7.12 -0.97 0.77
C VAL A 64 -7.78 0.41 0.85
N THR A 65 -7.71 1.21 -0.20
CA THR A 65 -8.39 2.51 -0.28
C THR A 65 -9.91 2.33 -0.25
N GLN A 66 -10.48 1.43 -1.06
CA GLN A 66 -11.92 1.15 -1.07
C GLN A 66 -12.45 0.64 0.28
N ARG A 67 -11.67 -0.17 1.02
CA ARG A 67 -12.05 -0.61 2.37
C ARG A 67 -12.02 0.51 3.40
N THR A 68 -11.23 1.56 3.16
CA THR A 68 -11.11 2.70 4.07
C THR A 68 -12.28 3.67 3.92
N ASP A 69 -12.79 3.87 2.70
CA ASP A 69 -13.95 4.73 2.41
C ASP A 69 -15.23 4.28 3.15
N MET A 70 -15.45 2.95 3.21
CA MET A 70 -16.58 2.36 3.94
C MET A 70 -16.57 2.60 5.45
N GLN A 71 -15.45 3.04 6.03
CA GLN A 71 -15.30 3.25 7.47
C GLN A 71 -15.55 4.71 7.90
N ILE A 72 -15.53 5.67 6.97
CA ILE A 72 -15.79 7.10 7.25
C ILE A 72 -17.26 7.48 7.01
N ALA A 73 -18.00 6.73 6.18
CA ALA A 73 -19.41 7.01 5.92
C ALA A 73 -20.39 6.59 7.05
N ALA A 74 -19.89 6.20 8.23
CA ALA A 74 -20.68 5.67 9.34
C ALA A 74 -20.75 6.61 10.58
N GLU A 75 -20.38 7.88 10.44
CA GLU A 75 -20.47 8.89 11.51
C GLU A 75 -21.63 9.88 11.31
#